data_AF-A0ABD1VT26-F1
#
_entry.id   AF-A0ABD1VT26-F1
#
_cell.length_a   1.000
_cell.length_b   1.000
_cell.length_c   1.000
_cell.angle_alpha   90.00
_cell.angle_beta   90.00
_cell.angle_gamma   90.00
#
_symmetry.space_group_name_H-M   'P 1'
#
loop_
_entity.id
_entity.type
_entity.pdbx_description
1 polymer ?
#
loop_
_entity_poly.entity_id
_entity_poly.type
_entity_poly.pdbx_seq_one_letter_code
_entity_poly.pdbx_strand_id
1 'polypeptide(L)'
;MACVNNENHLDMQEPSIDTDKLSYEIFSILESKFLFGYDDQKLWVPKQIVPANEQPKNDIVLTADDGVQALKNQRGKICILSIDGGGMRSIISGKALAYLETALKNRSGNPDARIADYFDVAAGTGVGGIFTSMLFATSDRNRPVFQADETWKFLAAEGKKFYRSAKSNHSKANFFKRAFNKKTRGDNSATSSSTAGLENAMKAAFKDEKTGRSLTLKDTLKPVLIPCYDLSSTAPFLFSRADALESDGYDFKLWEVCLATSAEPGVFDPVCMESVDGSTRCVAVDGGLAMNNPTAAAITHVLHNKQEFPFVRGVEDILVLSLGSEWAAIGRDL
;
A
#
# COMPACT_ATOMS: atom_id res chain seq x y z
N MET A 1 2.43 -58.10 -25.09
CA MET A 1 3.39 -58.94 -24.30
C MET A 1 3.90 -58.05 -23.17
N ALA A 2 3.97 -58.56 -21.93
CA ALA A 2 3.94 -57.73 -20.71
C ALA A 2 5.32 -57.49 -20.03
N CYS A 3 5.26 -56.77 -18.88
CA CYS A 3 6.26 -56.65 -17.78
C CYS A 3 7.36 -55.56 -17.93
N VAL A 4 7.82 -54.83 -16.88
CA VAL A 4 7.41 -54.74 -15.44
C VAL A 4 7.98 -53.46 -14.73
N ASN A 5 7.23 -52.86 -13.79
CA ASN A 5 7.59 -51.96 -12.66
C ASN A 5 8.44 -50.66 -12.93
N ASN A 6 8.61 -49.67 -12.03
CA ASN A 6 8.23 -49.51 -10.61
C ASN A 6 7.91 -48.04 -10.19
N GLU A 7 7.45 -47.89 -8.96
CA GLU A 7 7.11 -46.70 -8.13
C GLU A 7 7.98 -45.43 -8.26
N ASN A 8 7.38 -44.24 -7.99
CA ASN A 8 7.85 -43.38 -6.90
C ASN A 8 6.82 -42.31 -6.44
N HIS A 9 6.80 -42.11 -5.12
CA HIS A 9 5.99 -41.13 -4.37
C HIS A 9 6.58 -39.72 -4.50
N LEU A 10 5.74 -38.67 -4.52
CA LEU A 10 6.16 -37.31 -4.18
C LEU A 10 5.05 -36.63 -3.35
N ASP A 11 5.25 -36.64 -2.04
CA ASP A 11 4.41 -35.95 -1.07
C ASP A 11 4.40 -34.44 -1.32
N MET A 12 3.20 -33.87 -1.49
CA MET A 12 3.03 -32.42 -1.38
C MET A 12 2.97 -32.07 0.10
N GLN A 13 4.10 -31.56 0.61
CA GLN A 13 4.30 -31.29 2.02
C GLN A 13 3.33 -30.21 2.54
N GLU A 14 2.54 -30.58 3.56
CA GLU A 14 1.59 -29.70 4.24
C GLU A 14 2.31 -28.47 4.85
N PRO A 15 1.68 -27.27 4.87
CA PRO A 15 2.21 -26.15 5.62
C PRO A 15 2.19 -26.49 7.12
N SER A 16 3.37 -26.49 7.75
CA SER A 16 3.48 -26.87 9.16
C SER A 16 2.87 -25.80 10.09
N ILE A 17 2.57 -26.26 11.31
CA ILE A 17 2.16 -25.49 12.49
C ILE A 17 3.03 -24.24 12.75
N ASP A 18 4.25 -24.18 12.18
CA ASP A 18 5.12 -23.02 12.25
C ASP A 18 4.57 -21.78 11.53
N THR A 19 3.70 -21.92 10.52
CA THR A 19 3.12 -20.77 9.81
C THR A 19 2.15 -19.97 10.68
N ASP A 20 1.23 -20.65 11.39
CA ASP A 20 0.32 -20.02 12.34
C ASP A 20 1.06 -19.39 13.54
N LYS A 21 2.10 -20.09 14.01
CA LYS A 21 3.01 -19.59 15.04
C LYS A 21 3.75 -18.33 14.57
N LEU A 22 4.18 -18.28 13.31
CA LEU A 22 4.87 -17.13 12.73
C LEU A 22 3.95 -15.91 12.65
N SER A 23 2.71 -16.10 12.20
CA SER A 23 1.68 -15.06 12.20
C SER A 23 1.41 -14.54 13.62
N TYR A 24 1.22 -15.43 14.60
CA TYR A 24 1.02 -15.05 15.99
C TYR A 24 2.22 -14.28 16.57
N GLU A 25 3.45 -14.72 16.30
CA GLU A 25 4.67 -14.03 16.73
C GLU A 25 4.86 -12.66 16.06
N ILE A 26 4.38 -12.46 14.83
CA ILE A 26 4.36 -11.15 14.15
C ILE A 26 3.39 -10.20 14.88
N PHE A 27 2.17 -10.64 15.20
CA PHE A 27 1.21 -9.79 15.94
C PHE A 27 1.68 -9.48 17.37
N SER A 28 2.23 -10.48 18.06
CA SER A 28 2.74 -10.29 19.41
C SER A 28 3.93 -9.31 19.46
N ILE A 29 4.75 -9.20 18.38
CA ILE A 29 5.77 -8.14 18.24
C ILE A 29 5.13 -6.77 18.01
N LEU A 30 4.16 -6.66 17.10
CA LEU A 30 3.48 -5.38 16.81
C LEU A 30 2.79 -4.82 18.06
N GLU A 31 2.14 -5.70 18.83
CA GLU A 31 1.50 -5.39 20.10
C GLU A 31 2.53 -4.98 21.18
N SER A 32 3.51 -5.85 21.47
CA SER A 32 4.45 -5.66 22.60
C SER A 32 5.56 -4.64 22.38
N LYS A 33 5.92 -4.31 21.13
CA LYS A 33 7.04 -3.39 20.84
C LYS A 33 6.66 -2.12 20.10
N PHE A 34 5.46 -2.04 19.53
CA PHE A 34 5.04 -0.92 18.69
C PHE A 34 3.79 -0.21 19.22
N LEU A 35 2.82 -0.95 19.76
CA LEU A 35 1.57 -0.39 20.27
C LEU A 35 1.63 0.01 21.76
N PHE A 36 2.31 -0.76 22.60
CA PHE A 36 2.30 -0.58 24.06
C PHE A 36 3.69 -0.33 24.66
N GLY A 37 4.44 0.62 24.09
CA GLY A 37 5.76 1.07 24.59
C GLY A 37 5.72 1.86 25.90
N TYR A 38 4.94 1.43 26.89
CA TYR A 38 4.94 1.93 28.27
C TYR A 38 4.99 0.76 29.25
N ASP A 39 6.18 0.53 29.81
CA ASP A 39 6.32 -0.22 31.05
C ASP A 39 5.63 0.57 32.18
N ASP A 40 4.41 0.18 32.55
CA ASP A 40 3.97 0.39 33.93
C ASP A 40 3.04 -0.75 34.39
N GLN A 41 3.55 -1.55 35.32
CA GLN A 41 2.80 -2.66 35.91
C GLN A 41 1.78 -2.13 36.92
N LYS A 42 0.47 -2.32 36.65
CA LYS A 42 -0.54 -2.82 37.62
C LYS A 42 -1.96 -2.82 37.02
N LEU A 43 -2.81 -3.71 37.56
CA LEU A 43 -4.26 -3.84 37.30
C LEU A 43 -4.60 -4.35 35.89
N TRP A 44 -4.62 -5.67 35.68
CA TRP A 44 -5.85 -6.42 35.97
C TRP A 44 -5.58 -7.89 36.35
N VAL A 45 -6.31 -8.41 37.34
CA VAL A 45 -6.28 -9.84 37.72
C VAL A 45 -7.71 -10.39 37.68
N PRO A 46 -8.08 -11.17 36.64
CA PRO A 46 -9.24 -12.04 36.68
C PRO A 46 -8.94 -13.28 37.54
N LYS A 47 -9.88 -13.67 38.40
CA LYS A 47 -9.72 -14.74 39.40
C LYS A 47 -9.66 -16.14 38.78
N GLN A 48 -8.92 -17.04 39.44
CA GLN A 48 -9.03 -18.48 39.21
C GLN A 48 -10.45 -19.00 39.42
N ILE A 49 -10.88 -19.94 38.58
CA ILE A 49 -11.96 -20.88 38.87
C ILE A 49 -11.34 -22.28 38.87
N VAL A 50 -11.61 -23.03 39.94
CA VAL A 50 -11.07 -24.38 40.21
C VAL A 50 -11.93 -25.42 39.47
N PRO A 51 -11.36 -26.50 38.90
CA PRO A 51 -12.10 -27.39 38.01
C PRO A 51 -13.04 -28.36 38.75
N ALA A 52 -14.09 -28.78 38.05
CA ALA A 52 -14.87 -29.97 38.39
C ALA A 52 -14.53 -31.10 37.38
N ASN A 53 -14.13 -32.25 37.91
CA ASN A 53 -13.92 -33.49 37.14
C ASN A 53 -15.26 -34.06 36.66
N GLU A 54 -15.30 -34.57 35.42
CA GLU A 54 -15.86 -35.91 35.12
C GLU A 54 -15.52 -36.37 33.69
N GLN A 55 -15.23 -37.66 33.55
CA GLN A 55 -15.00 -38.42 32.31
C GLN A 55 -15.70 -39.79 32.46
N PRO A 56 -15.84 -40.62 31.41
CA PRO A 56 -16.32 -40.32 30.07
C PRO A 56 -17.43 -41.32 29.66
N LYS A 57 -18.23 -41.02 28.63
CA LYS A 57 -18.97 -42.07 27.88
C LYS A 57 -18.98 -41.78 26.38
N ASN A 58 -18.66 -42.82 25.61
CA ASN A 58 -18.83 -42.85 24.16
C ASN A 58 -20.32 -42.81 23.81
N ASP A 59 -20.66 -42.15 22.70
CA ASP A 59 -21.43 -42.79 21.64
C ASP A 59 -21.20 -42.06 20.32
N ILE A 60 -21.16 -42.82 19.22
CA ILE A 60 -20.91 -42.30 17.86
C ILE A 60 -22.25 -42.01 17.20
N VAL A 61 -22.50 -40.76 16.82
CA VAL A 61 -23.49 -40.41 15.79
C VAL A 61 -22.85 -39.43 14.81
N LEU A 62 -22.72 -39.87 13.56
CA LEU A 62 -22.26 -39.05 12.45
C LEU A 62 -23.40 -38.16 11.96
N THR A 63 -23.25 -36.83 12.04
CA THR A 63 -24.04 -35.87 11.25
C THR A 63 -23.10 -34.94 10.51
N ALA A 64 -23.19 -34.92 9.18
CA ALA A 64 -22.26 -34.20 8.32
C ALA A 64 -22.52 -32.68 8.32
N ASP A 65 -21.75 -31.93 9.11
CA ASP A 65 -21.71 -30.45 9.04
C ASP A 65 -20.30 -29.87 9.31
N ASP A 66 -19.47 -30.55 10.11
CA ASP A 66 -18.11 -30.09 10.46
C ASP A 66 -17.15 -29.92 9.27
N GLY A 67 -17.36 -30.64 8.17
CA GLY A 67 -16.53 -30.49 6.96
C GLY A 67 -16.59 -29.09 6.35
N VAL A 68 -17.74 -28.42 6.43
CA VAL A 68 -17.95 -27.06 5.90
C VAL A 68 -17.43 -25.99 6.88
N GLN A 69 -17.30 -26.32 8.17
CA GLN A 69 -16.64 -25.47 9.18
C GLN A 69 -15.12 -25.57 9.06
N ALA A 70 -14.56 -26.79 8.95
CA ALA A 70 -13.10 -27.00 8.82
C ALA A 70 -12.53 -26.36 7.54
N LEU A 71 -13.25 -26.44 6.42
CA LEU A 71 -12.85 -25.80 5.16
C LEU A 71 -12.83 -24.26 5.21
N LYS A 72 -13.53 -23.62 6.16
CA LYS A 72 -13.52 -22.14 6.31
C LYS A 72 -12.22 -21.58 6.89
N ASN A 73 -11.41 -22.42 7.56
CA ASN A 73 -10.17 -21.99 8.23
C ASN A 73 -8.90 -22.31 7.43
N GLN A 74 -9.02 -22.82 6.19
CA GLN A 74 -7.89 -23.30 5.38
C GLN A 74 -7.25 -22.23 4.47
N ARG A 75 -7.85 -21.04 4.34
CA ARG A 75 -7.19 -19.84 3.82
C ARG A 75 -7.00 -18.85 4.96
N GLY A 76 -5.78 -18.35 5.13
CA GLY A 76 -5.48 -17.26 6.05
C GLY A 76 -6.28 -15.99 5.71
N LYS A 77 -6.36 -15.07 6.67
CA LYS A 77 -7.02 -13.76 6.48
C LYS A 77 -6.38 -12.99 5.32
N ILE A 78 -7.20 -12.23 4.59
CA ILE A 78 -6.70 -11.32 3.57
C ILE A 78 -5.98 -10.15 4.23
N CYS A 79 -4.70 -9.99 3.93
CA CYS A 79 -3.84 -8.98 4.52
C CYS A 79 -3.86 -7.68 3.70
N ILE A 80 -4.39 -6.61 4.28
CA ILE A 80 -4.47 -5.28 3.67
C ILE A 80 -3.39 -4.36 4.25
N LEU A 81 -2.59 -3.73 3.39
CA LEU A 81 -1.74 -2.59 3.74
C LEU A 81 -2.46 -1.29 3.34
N SER A 82 -2.48 -0.30 4.23
CA SER A 82 -2.97 1.05 3.95
C SER A 82 -1.95 2.09 4.41
N ILE A 83 -1.62 3.06 3.57
CA ILE A 83 -0.63 4.11 3.86
C ILE A 83 -1.24 5.49 3.63
N ASP A 84 -1.25 6.30 4.69
CA ASP A 84 -1.91 7.60 4.66
C ASP A 84 -1.10 8.67 3.91
N GLY A 85 -1.84 9.67 3.42
CA GLY A 85 -1.28 10.93 2.96
C GLY A 85 -0.65 11.76 4.10
N GLY A 86 -0.17 12.95 3.75
CA GLY A 86 0.55 13.85 4.67
C GLY A 86 1.88 14.41 4.15
N GLY A 87 2.19 14.18 2.86
CA GLY A 87 3.39 14.66 2.20
C GLY A 87 4.66 14.02 2.75
N MET A 88 5.74 14.80 2.86
CA MET A 88 7.05 14.31 3.31
C MET A 88 7.07 13.71 4.74
N ARG A 89 6.03 13.93 5.55
CA ARG A 89 5.89 13.29 6.88
C ARG A 89 5.68 11.78 6.77
N SER A 90 5.04 11.30 5.70
CA SER A 90 4.81 9.86 5.48
C SER A 90 6.11 9.08 5.29
N ILE A 91 7.30 9.70 5.18
CA ILE A 91 8.61 9.02 5.30
C ILE A 91 8.69 8.14 6.56
N ILE A 92 8.02 8.51 7.64
CA ILE A 92 7.93 7.69 8.86
C ILE A 92 7.29 6.33 8.54
N SER A 93 6.18 6.31 7.81
CA SER A 93 5.50 5.09 7.35
C SER A 93 6.41 4.25 6.42
N GLY A 94 7.14 4.89 5.51
CA GLY A 94 8.10 4.21 4.63
C GLY A 94 9.27 3.56 5.41
N LYS A 95 9.74 4.22 6.47
CA LYS A 95 10.76 3.66 7.36
C LYS A 95 10.20 2.56 8.28
N ALA A 96 8.95 2.67 8.72
CA ALA A 96 8.26 1.58 9.42
C ALA A 96 8.13 0.33 8.54
N LEU A 97 7.82 0.50 7.24
CA LEU A 97 7.80 -0.58 6.25
C LEU A 97 9.19 -1.19 6.04
N ALA A 98 10.27 -0.41 6.07
CA ALA A 98 11.64 -0.93 6.02
C ALA A 98 11.99 -1.82 7.23
N TYR A 99 11.55 -1.42 8.43
CA TYR A 99 11.68 -2.25 9.65
C TYR A 99 10.81 -3.51 9.57
N LEU A 100 9.57 -3.40 9.07
CA LEU A 100 8.67 -4.53 8.88
C LEU A 100 9.24 -5.55 7.88
N GLU A 101 9.72 -5.11 6.72
CA GLU A 101 10.34 -6.01 5.73
C GLU A 101 11.57 -6.71 6.30
N THR A 102 12.38 -6.02 7.10
CA THR A 102 13.53 -6.61 7.81
C THR A 102 13.08 -7.66 8.83
N ALA A 103 12.02 -7.37 9.59
CA ALA A 103 11.44 -8.32 10.53
C ALA A 103 10.88 -9.56 9.81
N LEU A 104 10.19 -9.39 8.68
CA LEU A 104 9.67 -10.47 7.85
C LEU A 104 10.78 -11.35 7.25
N LYS A 105 11.87 -10.75 6.74
CA LYS A 105 13.08 -11.47 6.29
C LYS A 105 13.67 -12.34 7.40
N ASN A 106 13.87 -11.76 8.59
CA ASN A 106 14.42 -12.47 9.75
C ASN A 106 13.50 -13.58 10.28
N ARG A 107 12.17 -13.36 10.22
CA ARG A 107 11.16 -14.28 10.73
C ARG A 107 10.92 -15.47 9.80
N SER A 108 10.82 -15.24 8.50
CA SER A 108 10.64 -16.29 7.49
C SER A 108 11.92 -17.07 7.16
N GLY A 109 13.09 -16.54 7.53
CA GLY A 109 14.39 -17.05 7.07
C GLY A 109 14.67 -16.76 5.59
N ASN A 110 13.78 -16.05 4.89
CA ASN A 110 13.91 -15.70 3.48
C ASN A 110 14.51 -14.29 3.34
N PRO A 111 15.78 -14.13 2.93
CA PRO A 111 16.38 -12.80 2.73
C PRO A 111 15.74 -12.01 1.59
N ASP A 112 15.08 -12.72 0.67
CA ASP A 112 14.36 -12.13 -0.47
C ASP A 112 12.87 -11.88 -0.19
N ALA A 113 12.41 -12.03 1.06
CA ALA A 113 11.08 -11.59 1.47
C ALA A 113 10.86 -10.09 1.17
N ARG A 114 9.67 -9.71 0.70
CA ARG A 114 9.25 -8.33 0.42
C ARG A 114 7.88 -8.06 1.02
N ILE A 115 7.52 -6.78 1.19
CA ILE A 115 6.18 -6.39 1.64
C ILE A 115 5.07 -7.05 0.79
N ALA A 116 5.20 -7.05 -0.54
CA ALA A 116 4.21 -7.65 -1.45
C ALA A 116 4.03 -9.18 -1.32
N ASP A 117 4.94 -9.88 -0.63
CA ASP A 117 4.82 -11.33 -0.37
C ASP A 117 3.82 -11.62 0.77
N TYR A 118 3.50 -10.64 1.64
CA TYR A 118 2.68 -10.80 2.86
C TYR A 118 1.38 -9.99 2.86
N PHE A 119 1.19 -9.12 1.87
CA PHE A 119 -0.01 -8.31 1.71
C PHE A 119 -0.70 -8.64 0.38
N ASP A 120 -2.00 -8.88 0.45
CA ASP A 120 -2.83 -9.26 -0.69
C ASP A 120 -3.42 -8.04 -1.40
N VAL A 121 -3.59 -6.93 -0.69
CA VAL A 121 -4.01 -5.64 -1.22
C VAL A 121 -3.20 -4.54 -0.56
N ALA A 122 -2.83 -3.52 -1.33
CA ALA A 122 -2.25 -2.30 -0.80
C ALA A 122 -3.02 -1.06 -1.25
N ALA A 123 -3.16 -0.09 -0.38
CA ALA A 123 -3.76 1.19 -0.69
C ALA A 123 -2.90 2.34 -0.16
N GLY A 124 -2.84 3.45 -0.90
CA GLY A 124 -1.94 4.53 -0.55
C GLY A 124 -2.34 5.87 -1.12
N THR A 125 -2.28 6.92 -0.31
CA THR A 125 -2.62 8.29 -0.71
C THR A 125 -1.39 9.20 -0.74
N GLY A 126 -1.22 10.02 -1.77
CA GLY A 126 -0.07 10.93 -1.91
C GLY A 126 1.25 10.17 -1.85
N VAL A 127 2.12 10.53 -0.91
CA VAL A 127 3.35 9.78 -0.64
C VAL A 127 3.10 8.31 -0.28
N GLY A 128 2.00 7.99 0.40
CA GLY A 128 1.59 6.60 0.62
C GLY A 128 1.24 5.87 -0.68
N GLY A 129 0.69 6.59 -1.67
CA GLY A 129 0.44 6.09 -3.02
C GLY A 129 1.73 5.83 -3.78
N ILE A 130 2.72 6.74 -3.65
CA ILE A 130 4.08 6.51 -4.20
C ILE A 130 4.69 5.24 -3.61
N PHE A 131 4.66 5.06 -2.28
CA PHE A 131 5.16 3.84 -1.65
C PHE A 131 4.41 2.58 -2.10
N THR A 132 3.08 2.66 -2.22
CA THR A 132 2.26 1.56 -2.72
C THR A 132 2.67 1.17 -4.13
N SER A 133 2.80 2.13 -5.05
CA SER A 133 3.32 1.87 -6.40
C SER A 133 4.73 1.25 -6.38
N MET A 134 5.66 1.80 -5.59
CA MET A 134 7.04 1.28 -5.54
C MET A 134 7.13 -0.15 -4.98
N LEU A 135 6.36 -0.46 -3.93
CA LEU A 135 6.39 -1.76 -3.24
C LEU A 135 5.72 -2.90 -4.02
N PHE A 136 4.86 -2.58 -5.00
CA PHE A 136 4.05 -3.56 -5.72
C PHE A 136 4.28 -3.56 -7.23
N ALA A 137 4.89 -2.51 -7.82
CA ALA A 137 5.30 -2.50 -9.22
C ALA A 137 6.33 -3.58 -9.53
N THR A 138 6.22 -4.19 -10.70
CA THR A 138 7.08 -5.29 -11.15
C THR A 138 7.36 -5.22 -12.65
N SER A 139 8.62 -5.44 -13.03
CA SER A 139 9.01 -5.52 -14.44
C SER A 139 8.93 -6.95 -15.00
N ASP A 140 8.77 -7.97 -14.15
CA ASP A 140 8.85 -9.39 -14.53
C ASP A 140 7.71 -10.27 -13.97
N ARG A 141 6.75 -9.67 -13.26
CA ARG A 141 5.63 -10.33 -12.55
C ARG A 141 6.03 -11.27 -11.41
N ASN A 142 7.31 -11.32 -11.04
CA ASN A 142 7.80 -12.17 -9.95
C ASN A 142 8.26 -11.36 -8.74
N ARG A 143 8.85 -10.17 -8.92
CA ARG A 143 9.37 -9.37 -7.81
C ARG A 143 9.05 -7.87 -7.89
N PRO A 144 8.89 -7.19 -6.73
CA PRO A 144 8.85 -5.74 -6.67
C PRO A 144 10.12 -5.12 -7.24
N VAL A 145 9.98 -3.97 -7.91
CA VAL A 145 11.13 -3.18 -8.38
C VAL A 145 11.91 -2.58 -7.21
N PHE A 146 11.27 -2.32 -6.07
CA PHE A 146 11.87 -1.69 -4.89
C PHE A 146 11.73 -2.54 -3.62
N GLN A 147 12.77 -2.54 -2.79
CA GLN A 147 12.71 -2.94 -1.39
C GLN A 147 12.11 -1.83 -0.53
N ALA A 148 11.48 -2.17 0.60
CA ALA A 148 10.87 -1.17 1.48
C ALA A 148 11.87 -0.09 1.97
N ASP A 149 13.11 -0.48 2.24
CA ASP A 149 14.18 0.45 2.65
C ASP A 149 14.64 1.41 1.53
N GLU A 150 14.41 1.08 0.26
CA GLU A 150 14.75 1.94 -0.88
C GLU A 150 13.70 3.04 -1.07
N THR A 151 12.42 2.75 -0.79
CA THR A 151 11.29 3.67 -1.02
C THR A 151 11.42 4.99 -0.24
N TRP A 152 11.67 4.92 1.08
CA TRP A 152 11.80 6.11 1.92
C TRP A 152 13.11 6.87 1.63
N LYS A 153 14.19 6.15 1.27
CA LYS A 153 15.47 6.75 0.87
C LYS A 153 15.34 7.54 -0.43
N PHE A 154 14.65 6.96 -1.42
CA PHE A 154 14.33 7.61 -2.68
C PHE A 154 13.61 8.95 -2.42
N LEU A 155 12.53 8.96 -1.64
CA LEU A 155 11.83 10.21 -1.32
C LEU A 155 12.65 11.17 -0.45
N ALA A 156 13.48 10.68 0.47
CA ALA A 156 14.38 11.54 1.26
C ALA A 156 15.46 12.23 0.41
N ALA A 157 15.88 11.60 -0.70
CA ALA A 157 16.83 12.15 -1.67
C ALA A 157 16.14 13.11 -2.66
N GLU A 158 15.06 12.67 -3.30
CA GLU A 158 14.36 13.42 -4.35
C GLU A 158 13.46 14.52 -3.79
N GLY A 159 12.76 14.28 -2.68
CA GLY A 159 11.84 15.25 -2.06
C GLY A 159 12.52 16.52 -1.56
N LYS A 160 13.83 16.50 -1.30
CA LYS A 160 14.64 17.72 -1.05
C LYS A 160 14.74 18.64 -2.26
N LYS A 161 14.52 18.13 -3.47
CA LYS A 161 14.57 18.89 -4.73
C LYS A 161 13.22 19.57 -5.00
N PHE A 162 12.11 18.84 -4.84
CA PHE A 162 10.77 19.36 -5.17
C PHE A 162 10.03 20.04 -4.00
N TYR A 163 9.96 19.45 -2.80
CA TYR A 163 9.23 20.09 -1.68
C TYR A 163 9.92 21.33 -1.07
N ARG A 164 11.21 21.58 -1.34
CA ARG A 164 11.91 22.80 -0.88
C ARG A 164 11.55 24.06 -1.67
N SER A 165 11.10 23.90 -2.91
CA SER A 165 10.75 25.03 -3.80
C SER A 165 9.54 25.81 -3.27
N ALA A 166 8.53 25.10 -2.74
CA ALA A 166 7.29 25.69 -2.24
C ALA A 166 7.44 26.57 -0.98
N LYS A 167 8.53 26.46 -0.22
CA LYS A 167 8.75 27.22 1.04
C LYS A 167 9.55 28.52 0.90
N SER A 168 9.73 29.03 -0.32
CA SER A 168 10.50 30.25 -0.59
C SER A 168 9.64 31.43 -1.06
N ASN A 169 9.04 32.19 -0.12
CA ASN A 169 9.06 33.67 -0.13
C ASN A 169 8.26 34.29 1.03
N HIS A 170 8.89 34.43 2.20
CA HIS A 170 8.59 35.52 3.13
C HIS A 170 9.83 36.40 3.37
N SER A 171 10.33 37.02 2.29
CA SER A 171 11.25 38.16 2.37
C SER A 171 10.57 39.38 1.75
N LYS A 172 10.35 40.41 2.58
CA LYS A 172 9.76 41.70 2.15
C LYS A 172 10.81 42.54 1.40
N ALA A 173 11.18 42.15 0.18
CA ALA A 173 12.03 42.95 -0.71
C ALA A 173 11.80 42.62 -2.19
N ASN A 174 11.90 43.62 -3.06
CA ASN A 174 11.94 43.53 -4.54
C ASN A 174 10.64 43.26 -5.33
N PHE A 175 9.48 43.76 -4.88
CA PHE A 175 8.27 43.80 -5.75
C PHE A 175 8.39 44.78 -6.95
N PHE A 176 9.32 45.75 -6.90
CA PHE A 176 9.36 46.89 -7.83
C PHE A 176 10.19 46.72 -9.12
N LYS A 177 10.78 45.54 -9.41
CA LYS A 177 11.59 45.34 -10.64
C LYS A 177 10.94 44.49 -11.75
N ARG A 178 9.75 43.91 -11.55
CA ARG A 178 9.17 42.92 -12.49
C ARG A 178 8.16 43.47 -13.49
N ALA A 179 8.15 44.80 -13.72
CA ALA A 179 7.18 45.46 -14.61
C ALA A 179 7.66 45.69 -16.07
N PHE A 180 8.94 45.46 -16.41
CA PHE A 180 9.51 45.95 -17.68
C PHE A 180 9.97 44.91 -18.73
N ASN A 181 10.02 43.61 -18.43
CA ASN A 181 10.39 42.59 -19.43
C ASN A 181 9.19 41.70 -19.81
N LYS A 182 8.44 42.12 -20.83
CA LYS A 182 7.27 41.41 -21.39
C LYS A 182 7.58 40.85 -22.78
N LYS A 183 8.42 39.79 -22.88
CA LYS A 183 8.54 39.01 -24.13
C LYS A 183 9.18 37.60 -24.05
N THR A 184 8.84 36.80 -23.05
CA THR A 184 8.97 35.32 -23.08
C THR A 184 7.96 34.71 -22.13
N ARG A 185 6.90 34.09 -22.65
CA ARG A 185 5.90 33.35 -21.84
C ARG A 185 6.38 31.91 -21.64
N GLY A 186 7.23 31.70 -20.64
CA GLY A 186 7.43 30.41 -19.98
C GLY A 186 7.02 30.58 -18.52
N ASP A 187 6.14 29.71 -18.02
CA ASP A 187 5.55 29.89 -16.69
C ASP A 187 6.48 29.35 -15.59
N ASN A 188 7.45 30.19 -15.22
CA ASN A 188 8.44 29.93 -14.19
C ASN A 188 7.83 30.05 -12.78
N SER A 189 6.76 29.29 -12.51
CA SER A 189 6.20 29.11 -11.16
C SER A 189 7.06 28.13 -10.36
N ALA A 190 7.00 28.22 -9.02
CA ALA A 190 7.68 27.25 -8.16
C ALA A 190 7.01 25.87 -8.20
N THR A 191 5.70 25.83 -8.53
CA THR A 191 4.90 24.61 -8.66
C THR A 191 5.27 23.81 -9.92
N SER A 192 5.48 24.47 -11.06
CA SER A 192 5.85 23.80 -12.31
C SER A 192 7.24 23.15 -12.23
N SER A 193 8.20 23.84 -11.61
CA SER A 193 9.52 23.26 -11.32
C SER A 193 9.46 22.09 -10.33
N SER A 194 8.53 22.08 -9.39
CA SER A 194 8.37 20.99 -8.41
C SER A 194 7.73 19.76 -9.04
N THR A 195 6.69 19.99 -9.86
CA THR A 195 5.98 18.99 -10.64
C THR A 195 6.92 18.30 -11.62
N ALA A 196 7.66 19.06 -12.42
CA ALA A 196 8.67 18.51 -13.35
C ALA A 196 9.78 17.74 -12.61
N GLY A 197 10.16 18.15 -11.40
CA GLY A 197 11.14 17.42 -10.57
C GLY A 197 10.63 16.04 -10.15
N LEU A 198 9.41 15.97 -9.61
CA LEU A 198 8.76 14.71 -9.24
C LEU A 198 8.47 13.83 -10.46
N GLU A 199 8.03 14.42 -11.57
CA GLU A 199 7.73 13.73 -12.84
C GLU A 199 8.96 12.99 -13.36
N ASN A 200 10.11 13.66 -13.45
CA ASN A 200 11.35 13.02 -13.90
C ASN A 200 11.79 11.88 -12.97
N ALA A 201 11.65 12.07 -11.66
CA ALA A 201 11.99 11.04 -10.66
C ALA A 201 11.06 9.82 -10.77
N MET A 202 9.75 10.01 -10.93
CA MET A 202 8.77 8.94 -11.10
C MET A 202 8.92 8.23 -12.46
N LYS A 203 9.17 8.97 -13.54
CA LYS A 203 9.45 8.39 -14.87
C LYS A 203 10.69 7.50 -14.87
N ALA A 204 11.73 7.86 -14.12
CA ALA A 204 12.90 7.00 -13.95
C ALA A 204 12.58 5.76 -13.09
N ALA A 205 11.84 5.92 -12.00
CA ALA A 205 11.48 4.84 -11.07
C ALA A 205 10.57 3.76 -11.68
N PHE A 206 9.66 4.14 -12.57
CA PHE A 206 8.69 3.23 -13.21
C PHE A 206 8.99 2.97 -14.69
N LYS A 207 10.27 2.98 -15.08
CA LYS A 207 10.73 2.54 -16.40
C LYS A 207 11.26 1.12 -16.33
N ASP A 208 10.72 0.25 -17.17
CA ASP A 208 11.25 -1.09 -17.42
C ASP A 208 12.62 -0.97 -18.11
N GLU A 209 13.69 -1.43 -17.45
CA GLU A 209 15.05 -1.34 -18.00
C GLU A 209 15.26 -2.22 -19.24
N LYS A 210 14.51 -3.32 -19.38
CA LYS A 210 14.67 -4.30 -20.47
C LYS A 210 13.96 -3.84 -21.74
N THR A 211 12.75 -3.31 -21.60
CA THR A 211 11.90 -2.92 -22.74
C THR A 211 11.87 -1.41 -22.98
N GLY A 212 12.28 -0.61 -22.00
CA GLY A 212 12.22 0.86 -22.04
C GLY A 212 10.83 1.46 -21.82
N ARG A 213 9.78 0.64 -21.67
CA ARG A 213 8.39 1.09 -21.47
C ARG A 213 8.17 1.66 -20.07
N SER A 214 7.13 2.48 -19.90
CA SER A 214 6.62 2.81 -18.57
C SER A 214 5.78 1.65 -18.03
N LEU A 215 5.93 1.33 -16.75
CA LEU A 215 5.06 0.39 -16.04
C LEU A 215 3.68 1.04 -15.79
N THR A 216 2.62 0.23 -15.86
CA THR A 216 1.22 0.63 -15.67
C THR A 216 0.59 -0.04 -14.45
N LEU A 217 -0.69 0.21 -14.16
CA LEU A 217 -1.40 -0.43 -13.04
C LEU A 217 -1.42 -1.96 -13.20
N LYS A 218 -1.49 -2.46 -14.44
CA LYS A 218 -1.36 -3.90 -14.77
C LYS A 218 -0.02 -4.51 -14.37
N ASP A 219 1.03 -3.70 -14.28
CA ASP A 219 2.38 -4.11 -13.87
C ASP A 219 2.57 -4.06 -12.34
N THR A 220 1.51 -4.32 -11.58
CA THR A 220 1.58 -4.53 -10.13
C THR A 220 1.30 -5.99 -9.77
N LEU A 221 2.01 -6.52 -8.78
CA LEU A 221 1.94 -7.93 -8.35
C LEU A 221 0.59 -8.30 -7.71
N LYS A 222 -0.01 -7.35 -7.00
CA LYS A 222 -1.22 -7.49 -6.20
C LYS A 222 -2.11 -6.26 -6.43
N PRO A 223 -3.42 -6.33 -6.17
CA PRO A 223 -4.31 -5.18 -6.21
C PRO A 223 -3.77 -3.98 -5.44
N VAL A 224 -3.64 -2.86 -6.15
CA VAL A 224 -3.31 -1.54 -5.59
C VAL A 224 -4.48 -0.58 -5.75
N LEU A 225 -4.68 0.29 -4.76
CA LEU A 225 -5.73 1.30 -4.74
C LEU A 225 -5.13 2.67 -4.37
N ILE A 226 -5.17 3.61 -5.30
CA ILE A 226 -4.53 4.92 -5.16
C ILE A 226 -5.54 6.02 -5.52
N PRO A 227 -6.01 6.85 -4.59
CA PRO A 227 -7.01 7.88 -4.88
C PRO A 227 -6.37 9.15 -5.45
N CYS A 228 -7.15 9.87 -6.26
CA CYS A 228 -6.99 11.28 -6.56
C CYS A 228 -8.37 11.96 -6.55
N TYR A 229 -8.41 13.28 -6.71
CA TYR A 229 -9.64 14.01 -7.00
C TYR A 229 -9.57 14.55 -8.43
N ASP A 230 -10.54 14.21 -9.27
CA ASP A 230 -10.60 14.68 -10.66
C ASP A 230 -11.40 15.99 -10.76
N LEU A 231 -10.74 17.04 -11.24
CA LEU A 231 -11.34 18.35 -11.47
C LEU A 231 -12.28 18.38 -12.68
N SER A 232 -12.19 17.41 -13.60
CA SER A 232 -13.05 17.35 -14.79
C SER A 232 -14.45 16.82 -14.46
N SER A 233 -14.54 15.74 -13.70
CA SER A 233 -15.81 15.18 -13.19
C SER A 233 -16.25 15.79 -11.86
N THR A 234 -15.38 16.54 -11.18
CA THR A 234 -15.59 17.08 -9.82
C THR A 234 -15.89 15.99 -8.78
N ALA A 235 -15.20 14.86 -8.89
CA ALA A 235 -15.42 13.69 -8.05
C ALA A 235 -14.11 13.00 -7.64
N PRO A 236 -14.10 12.23 -6.54
CA PRO A 236 -13.05 11.25 -6.26
C PRO A 236 -12.86 10.27 -7.42
N PHE A 237 -11.61 9.98 -7.77
CA PHE A 237 -11.24 8.93 -8.71
C PHE A 237 -10.27 7.97 -8.01
N LEU A 238 -10.45 6.66 -8.20
CA LEU A 238 -9.64 5.63 -7.56
C LEU A 238 -8.92 4.81 -8.62
N PHE A 239 -7.60 4.97 -8.73
CA PHE A 239 -6.78 4.09 -9.56
C PHE A 239 -6.77 2.70 -8.93
N SER A 240 -7.25 1.72 -9.68
CA SER A 240 -7.41 0.33 -9.24
C SER A 240 -6.81 -0.61 -10.27
N ARG A 241 -6.01 -1.57 -9.80
CA ARG A 241 -5.48 -2.64 -10.65
C ARG A 241 -6.59 -3.53 -11.23
N ALA A 242 -7.66 -3.77 -10.47
CA ALA A 242 -8.75 -4.64 -10.92
C ALA A 242 -9.45 -4.01 -12.13
N ASP A 243 -9.84 -2.75 -12.00
CA ASP A 243 -10.49 -1.95 -13.05
C ASP A 243 -9.59 -1.88 -14.30
N ALA A 244 -8.28 -1.67 -14.12
CA ALA A 244 -7.30 -1.71 -15.20
C ALA A 244 -7.28 -3.08 -15.91
N LEU A 245 -7.33 -4.20 -15.17
CA LEU A 245 -7.39 -5.55 -15.75
C LEU A 245 -8.72 -5.82 -16.49
N GLU A 246 -9.82 -5.22 -16.06
CA GLU A 246 -11.12 -5.32 -16.76
C GLU A 246 -11.16 -4.47 -18.04
N SER A 247 -10.51 -3.29 -18.07
CA SER A 247 -10.47 -2.41 -19.24
C SER A 247 -9.19 -1.57 -19.33
N ASP A 248 -8.60 -1.49 -20.53
CA ASP A 248 -7.47 -0.59 -20.82
C ASP A 248 -7.80 0.89 -20.55
N GLY A 249 -9.09 1.26 -20.56
CA GLY A 249 -9.59 2.58 -20.17
C GLY A 249 -9.40 2.94 -18.70
N TYR A 250 -9.01 1.98 -17.84
CA TYR A 250 -8.62 2.23 -16.46
C TYR A 250 -7.14 1.91 -16.19
N ASP A 251 -6.36 1.55 -17.22
CA ASP A 251 -4.91 1.37 -17.07
C ASP A 251 -4.18 2.70 -17.29
N PHE A 252 -3.38 3.11 -16.31
CA PHE A 252 -2.62 4.36 -16.30
C PHE A 252 -1.16 4.06 -15.96
N LYS A 253 -0.22 4.90 -16.42
CA LYS A 253 1.21 4.73 -16.12
C LYS A 253 1.44 5.03 -14.64
N LEU A 254 2.18 4.19 -13.93
CA LEU A 254 2.39 4.34 -12.49
C LEU A 254 3.03 5.69 -12.11
N TRP A 255 3.88 6.25 -12.98
CA TRP A 255 4.45 7.58 -12.76
C TRP A 255 3.40 8.71 -12.83
N GLU A 256 2.36 8.58 -13.65
CA GLU A 256 1.25 9.53 -13.74
C GLU A 256 0.32 9.39 -12.52
N VAL A 257 0.02 8.16 -12.11
CA VAL A 257 -0.74 7.85 -10.89
C VAL A 257 -0.06 8.43 -9.63
N CYS A 258 1.26 8.26 -9.52
CA CYS A 258 2.06 8.82 -8.42
C CYS A 258 2.07 10.35 -8.38
N LEU A 259 2.07 11.01 -9.54
CA LEU A 259 1.91 12.46 -9.63
C LEU A 259 0.51 12.89 -9.21
N ALA A 260 -0.52 12.26 -9.80
CA ALA A 260 -1.93 12.57 -9.58
C ALA A 260 -2.33 12.52 -8.10
N THR A 261 -1.98 11.43 -7.40
CA THR A 261 -2.28 11.27 -5.98
C THR A 261 -1.49 12.24 -5.10
N SER A 262 -0.35 12.77 -5.57
CA SER A 262 0.56 13.64 -4.81
C SER A 262 0.46 15.13 -5.18
N ALA A 263 -0.44 15.51 -6.09
CA ALA A 263 -0.54 16.86 -6.63
C ALA A 263 -1.25 17.83 -5.65
N GLU A 264 -0.61 18.06 -4.50
CA GLU A 264 -1.06 18.95 -3.42
C GLU A 264 -1.24 20.40 -3.91
N PRO A 265 -2.46 20.97 -3.85
CA PRO A 265 -2.72 22.32 -4.34
C PRO A 265 -1.81 23.38 -3.71
N GLY A 266 -1.11 24.15 -4.55
CA GLY A 266 -0.16 25.16 -4.12
C GLY A 266 1.27 24.65 -3.89
N VAL A 267 1.50 23.34 -3.95
CA VAL A 267 2.85 22.72 -3.99
C VAL A 267 3.17 22.22 -5.39
N PHE A 268 2.21 21.57 -6.04
CA PHE A 268 2.33 21.01 -7.39
C PHE A 268 1.20 21.54 -8.30
N ASP A 269 1.37 21.37 -9.61
CA ASP A 269 0.35 21.68 -10.61
C ASP A 269 -0.59 20.47 -10.81
N PRO A 270 -1.87 20.66 -11.19
CA PRO A 270 -2.78 19.58 -11.55
C PRO A 270 -2.25 18.73 -12.72
N VAL A 271 -2.53 17.43 -12.68
CA VAL A 271 -2.01 16.44 -13.61
C VAL A 271 -3.08 16.10 -14.65
N CYS A 272 -2.94 16.64 -15.86
CA CYS A 272 -3.71 16.18 -17.00
C CYS A 272 -3.19 14.80 -17.44
N MET A 273 -4.01 13.77 -17.33
CA MET A 273 -3.63 12.39 -17.64
C MET A 273 -4.72 11.66 -18.42
N GLU A 274 -4.29 10.60 -19.09
CA GLU A 274 -5.08 9.82 -20.05
C GLU A 274 -4.70 8.34 -19.91
N SER A 275 -5.69 7.46 -20.01
CA SER A 275 -5.50 6.01 -19.98
C SER A 275 -4.66 5.52 -21.16
N VAL A 276 -4.11 4.30 -21.07
CA VAL A 276 -3.21 3.74 -22.11
C VAL A 276 -3.88 3.66 -23.49
N ASP A 277 -5.20 3.47 -23.54
CA ASP A 277 -6.02 3.42 -24.77
C ASP A 277 -6.56 4.78 -25.25
N GLY A 278 -6.43 5.84 -24.44
CA GLY A 278 -6.98 7.18 -24.73
C GLY A 278 -8.46 7.39 -24.40
N SER A 279 -9.16 6.41 -23.80
CA SER A 279 -10.62 6.49 -23.58
C SER A 279 -11.02 7.27 -22.33
N THR A 280 -10.23 7.19 -21.25
CA THR A 280 -10.47 7.94 -20.00
C THR A 280 -9.47 9.07 -19.87
N ARG A 281 -9.96 10.26 -19.49
CA ARG A 281 -9.15 11.45 -19.20
C ARG A 281 -9.56 12.05 -17.88
N CYS A 282 -8.61 12.50 -17.09
CA CYS A 282 -8.85 13.25 -15.87
C CYS A 282 -7.83 14.39 -15.69
N VAL A 283 -8.22 15.39 -14.91
CA VAL A 283 -7.36 16.48 -14.45
C VAL A 283 -7.22 16.29 -12.95
N ALA A 284 -6.29 15.42 -12.58
CA ALA A 284 -6.16 14.93 -11.22
C ALA A 284 -5.39 15.88 -10.31
N VAL A 285 -5.86 16.00 -9.07
CA VAL A 285 -5.17 16.62 -7.95
C VAL A 285 -5.16 15.67 -6.73
N ASP A 286 -4.34 15.99 -5.75
CA ASP A 286 -4.10 15.26 -4.49
C ASP A 286 -5.21 14.29 -4.02
N GLY A 287 -4.81 13.05 -3.76
CA GLY A 287 -5.69 12.03 -3.17
C GLY A 287 -6.16 12.37 -1.76
N GLY A 288 -5.43 13.22 -1.04
CA GLY A 288 -5.83 13.75 0.28
C GLY A 288 -7.17 14.50 0.26
N LEU A 289 -7.54 15.10 -0.88
CA LEU A 289 -8.84 15.76 -1.09
C LEU A 289 -10.00 14.76 -1.25
N ALA A 290 -9.72 13.56 -1.73
CA ALA A 290 -10.69 12.47 -1.87
C ALA A 290 -10.80 11.62 -0.60
N MET A 291 -9.66 11.11 -0.11
CA MET A 291 -9.54 10.36 1.14
C MET A 291 -8.07 10.31 1.60
N ASN A 292 -7.72 11.01 2.70
CA ASN A 292 -6.33 10.97 3.20
C ASN A 292 -5.90 9.60 3.77
N ASN A 293 -6.85 8.80 4.26
CA ASN A 293 -6.64 7.43 4.73
C ASN A 293 -7.49 6.49 3.85
N PRO A 294 -6.89 5.67 2.98
CA PRO A 294 -7.62 4.85 2.00
C PRO A 294 -8.07 3.48 2.56
N THR A 295 -7.94 3.24 3.88
CA THR A 295 -8.26 1.95 4.51
C THR A 295 -9.69 1.48 4.23
N ALA A 296 -10.66 2.39 4.30
CA ALA A 296 -12.06 2.06 4.06
C ALA A 296 -12.31 1.63 2.61
N ALA A 297 -11.61 2.24 1.64
CA ALA A 297 -11.70 1.83 0.23
C ALA A 297 -11.07 0.44 0.03
N ALA A 298 -9.94 0.15 0.68
CA ALA A 298 -9.30 -1.17 0.61
C ALA A 298 -10.15 -2.29 1.21
N ILE A 299 -10.74 -2.07 2.39
CA ILE A 299 -11.70 -3.02 2.99
C ILE A 299 -12.92 -3.21 2.08
N THR A 300 -13.45 -2.12 1.52
CA THR A 300 -14.61 -2.17 0.61
C THR A 300 -14.29 -2.99 -0.65
N HIS A 301 -13.11 -2.78 -1.25
CA HIS A 301 -12.62 -3.55 -2.40
C HIS A 301 -12.55 -5.04 -2.10
N VAL A 302 -11.89 -5.42 -1.00
CA VAL A 302 -11.76 -6.83 -0.57
C VAL A 302 -13.11 -7.47 -0.26
N LEU A 303 -14.05 -6.72 0.34
CA LEU A 303 -15.40 -7.23 0.63
C LEU A 303 -16.26 -7.43 -0.63
N HIS A 304 -16.11 -6.60 -1.66
CA HIS A 304 -17.04 -6.60 -2.82
C HIS A 304 -16.46 -7.19 -4.10
N ASN A 305 -15.14 -7.16 -4.30
CA ASN A 305 -14.49 -7.81 -5.45
C ASN A 305 -14.40 -9.33 -5.24
N LYS A 306 -15.50 -10.03 -5.51
CA LYS A 306 -15.57 -11.50 -5.43
C LYS A 306 -14.82 -12.23 -6.55
N GLN A 307 -14.35 -11.53 -7.58
CA GLN A 307 -13.48 -12.14 -8.59
C GLN A 307 -12.08 -12.40 -8.00
N GLU A 308 -11.50 -11.41 -7.30
CA GLU A 308 -10.21 -11.53 -6.63
C GLU A 308 -10.31 -12.19 -5.24
N PHE A 309 -11.40 -11.92 -4.50
CA PHE A 309 -11.61 -12.35 -3.10
C PHE A 309 -12.89 -13.18 -2.89
N PRO A 310 -13.09 -14.32 -3.60
CA PRO A 310 -14.35 -15.09 -3.56
C PRO A 310 -14.69 -15.68 -2.18
N PHE A 311 -13.70 -15.88 -1.31
CA PHE A 311 -13.88 -16.55 0.00
C PHE A 311 -14.06 -15.60 1.19
N VAL A 312 -13.87 -14.29 0.99
CA VAL A 312 -14.10 -13.29 2.06
C VAL A 312 -15.61 -13.14 2.25
N ARG A 313 -16.10 -13.36 3.47
CA ARG A 313 -17.52 -13.25 3.82
C ARG A 313 -17.82 -11.98 4.60
N GLY A 314 -16.90 -11.58 5.46
CA GLY A 314 -17.01 -10.40 6.32
C GLY A 314 -15.66 -9.89 6.80
N VAL A 315 -15.69 -8.95 7.73
CA VAL A 315 -14.48 -8.30 8.29
C VAL A 315 -13.63 -9.24 9.14
N GLU A 316 -14.21 -10.35 9.61
CA GLU A 316 -13.52 -11.40 10.34
C GLU A 316 -12.44 -12.11 9.51
N ASP A 317 -12.65 -12.20 8.19
CA ASP A 317 -11.74 -12.80 7.21
C ASP A 317 -10.61 -11.83 6.77
N ILE A 318 -10.55 -10.62 7.33
CA ILE A 318 -9.64 -9.54 6.93
C ILE A 318 -8.67 -9.18 8.08
N LEU A 319 -7.45 -8.82 7.72
CA LEU A 319 -6.47 -8.17 8.57
C LEU A 319 -6.04 -6.84 7.91
N VAL A 320 -5.87 -5.78 8.70
CA VAL A 320 -5.44 -4.47 8.20
C VAL A 320 -4.24 -3.95 8.97
N LEU A 321 -3.19 -3.53 8.25
CA LEU A 321 -2.14 -2.64 8.76
C LEU A 321 -2.34 -1.25 8.14
N SER A 322 -2.81 -0.27 8.93
CA SER A 322 -2.94 1.13 8.51
C SER A 322 -1.79 1.95 9.09
N LEU A 323 -1.02 2.63 8.23
CA LEU A 323 0.16 3.42 8.60
C LEU A 323 -0.10 4.91 8.40
N GLY A 324 -0.62 5.55 9.45
CA GLY A 324 -0.81 6.99 9.52
C GLY A 324 0.51 7.77 9.46
N SER A 325 0.48 8.96 8.87
CA SER A 325 1.51 9.99 9.12
C SER A 325 0.99 10.95 10.20
N GLU A 326 1.85 11.39 11.12
CA GLU A 326 1.40 12.09 12.33
C GLU A 326 0.54 13.34 12.02
N TRP A 327 -0.66 13.34 12.59
CA TRP A 327 -1.42 14.56 12.81
C TRP A 327 -0.68 15.36 13.90
N ALA A 328 -0.19 16.55 13.55
CA ALA A 328 0.28 17.47 14.56
C ALA A 328 -0.92 17.77 15.48
N ALA A 329 -0.84 17.33 16.73
CA ALA A 329 -1.83 17.71 17.73
C ALA A 329 -1.90 19.24 17.74
N ILE A 330 -3.03 19.79 17.30
CA ILE A 330 -3.29 21.22 17.40
C ILE A 330 -3.39 21.50 18.89
N GLY A 331 -2.27 21.97 19.45
CA GLY A 331 -2.22 22.52 20.78
C GLY A 331 -3.26 23.62 20.85
N ARG A 332 -4.32 23.36 21.61
CA ARG A 332 -5.16 24.42 22.14
C ARG A 332 -4.36 25.14 23.21
N ASP A 333 -3.57 26.11 22.78
CA ASP A 333 -3.26 27.27 23.62
C ASP A 333 -4.28 28.36 23.30
N LEU A 334 -4.67 29.07 24.35
CA LEU A 334 -5.82 29.99 24.46
C LEU A 334 -5.59 31.35 23.77
#